data_AF-A0A9Q3PGB1-F1
#
_entry.id   AF-A0A9Q3PGB1-F1
#
_cell.length_a   1.000
_cell.length_b   1.000
_cell.length_c   1.000
_cell.angle_alpha   90.00
_cell.angle_beta   90.00
_cell.angle_gamma   90.00
#
_symmetry.space_group_name_H-M   'P 1'
#
loop_
_entity.id
_entity.type
_entity.pdbx_description
1 polymer ?
#
loop_
_entity_poly.entity_id
_entity_poly.type
_entity_poly.pdbx_seq_one_letter_code
_entity_poly.pdbx_strand_id
1 'polypeptide(L)'
;MEIRHQHQQSQIAKGSSKCDIWDGLVWRQFTGSRNINEPPFIPIPGVLAFLIYVDWFNAHEKSTQLARIEPIMLICLNLPPSKILKQENFYVAGIIPGSKESTAL
;
A
#
# COMPACT_ATOMS: atom_id res chain seq x y z
N MET A 1 13.86 -10.90 34.23
CA MET A 1 13.48 -9.86 33.27
C MET A 1 14.72 -9.48 32.46
N GLU A 2 15.35 -10.41 31.71
CA GLU A 2 16.71 -10.10 31.18
C GLU A 2 17.26 -11.00 30.05
N ILE A 3 16.43 -11.79 29.36
CA ILE A 3 16.94 -12.71 28.31
C ILE A 3 16.50 -12.30 26.89
N ARG A 4 15.58 -11.34 26.73
CA ARG A 4 15.13 -10.89 25.39
C ARG A 4 15.93 -9.74 24.79
N HIS A 5 16.84 -9.12 25.54
CA HIS A 5 17.57 -7.93 25.09
C HIS A 5 18.85 -8.20 24.29
N GLN A 6 19.38 -9.44 24.29
CA GLN A 6 20.66 -9.72 23.64
C GLN A 6 20.57 -10.24 22.20
N HIS A 7 19.41 -10.67 21.70
CA HIS A 7 19.29 -11.10 20.31
C HIS A 7 19.04 -9.96 19.32
N GLN A 8 18.89 -8.72 19.81
CA GLN A 8 18.61 -7.54 18.97
C GLN A 8 19.82 -6.63 18.78
N GLN A 9 20.99 -6.95 19.35
CA GLN A 9 22.16 -6.05 19.35
C GLN A 9 23.32 -6.49 18.43
N SER A 10 23.24 -7.60 17.71
CA SER A 10 24.36 -8.10 16.87
C SER A 10 24.25 -7.81 15.37
N GLN A 11 23.60 -6.73 14.96
CA GLN A 11 23.62 -6.27 13.55
C GLN A 11 23.70 -4.73 13.47
N ILE A 12 24.59 -4.10 14.24
CA ILE A 12 25.05 -2.73 13.92
C ILE A 12 26.27 -2.87 13.02
N ALA A 13 26.03 -3.21 11.76
CA ALA A 13 27.06 -3.32 10.74
C ALA A 13 26.92 -2.15 9.74
N LYS A 14 27.91 -1.25 9.78
CA LYS A 14 28.36 -0.38 8.67
C LYS A 14 27.26 0.38 7.91
N GLY A 15 26.85 1.52 8.47
CA GLY A 15 26.47 2.74 7.73
C GLY A 15 25.63 2.59 6.45
N SER A 16 24.60 1.75 6.42
CA SER A 16 23.59 1.84 5.38
C SER A 16 22.51 2.81 5.85
N SER A 17 22.42 3.95 5.17
CA SER A 17 21.22 4.79 5.19
C SER A 17 20.02 3.84 5.06
N LYS A 18 19.01 3.94 5.93
CA LYS A 18 17.76 3.20 5.72
C LYS A 18 17.13 3.76 4.46
N CYS A 19 17.47 3.13 3.34
CA CYS A 19 16.92 3.40 2.05
C CYS A 19 15.46 2.85 2.09
N ASP A 20 14.56 3.49 1.36
CA ASP A 20 13.10 3.42 1.47
C ASP A 20 12.51 1.99 1.35
N ILE A 21 11.18 1.84 1.36
CA ILE A 21 10.49 0.57 1.07
C ILE A 21 11.00 -0.08 -0.23
N TRP A 22 11.47 0.74 -1.16
CA TRP A 22 12.01 0.37 -2.47
C TRP A 22 13.29 -0.46 -2.40
N ASP A 23 14.01 -0.40 -1.28
CA ASP A 23 15.22 -1.19 -1.07
C ASP A 23 14.92 -2.61 -0.57
N GLY A 24 13.66 -2.89 -0.26
CA GLY A 24 13.19 -4.24 0.02
C GLY A 24 13.41 -5.17 -1.17
N LEU A 25 13.97 -6.36 -0.90
CA LEU A 25 14.27 -7.37 -1.91
C LEU A 25 13.05 -7.71 -2.79
N VAL A 26 11.87 -7.80 -2.17
CA VAL A 26 10.61 -8.10 -2.86
C VAL A 26 10.32 -7.10 -3.97
N TRP A 27 10.43 -5.79 -3.69
CA TRP A 27 10.14 -4.74 -4.67
C TRP A 27 11.20 -4.64 -5.76
N ARG A 28 12.47 -4.88 -5.40
CA ARG A 28 13.58 -4.89 -6.37
C ARG A 28 13.50 -6.05 -7.36
N GLN A 29 12.87 -7.16 -6.97
CA GLN A 29 12.77 -8.39 -7.78
C GLN A 29 11.38 -8.58 -8.40
N PHE A 30 10.42 -7.72 -8.08
CA PHE A 30 9.07 -7.81 -8.61
C PHE A 30 9.04 -7.35 -10.08
N THR A 31 8.78 -8.26 -11.01
CA THR A 31 8.73 -7.99 -12.47
C THR A 31 7.32 -7.79 -13.02
N GLY A 32 6.27 -7.84 -12.19
CA GLY A 32 4.89 -7.54 -12.60
C GLY A 32 4.20 -8.58 -13.51
N SER A 33 4.94 -9.37 -14.29
CA SER A 33 4.45 -10.48 -15.11
C SER A 33 5.53 -11.55 -15.34
N ARG A 34 5.10 -12.75 -15.72
CA ARG A 34 5.67 -14.10 -15.46
C ARG A 34 7.07 -14.42 -16.02
N ASN A 35 7.77 -13.48 -16.64
CA ASN A 35 9.04 -13.74 -17.32
C ASN A 35 10.23 -13.16 -16.53
N ILE A 36 11.21 -14.01 -16.22
CA ILE A 36 12.38 -13.65 -15.40
C ILE A 36 13.32 -12.63 -16.06
N ASN A 37 13.14 -12.39 -17.36
CA ASN A 37 13.98 -11.50 -18.16
C ASN A 37 13.46 -10.06 -18.25
N GLU A 38 12.31 -9.75 -17.64
CA GLU A 38 11.74 -8.39 -17.65
C GLU A 38 12.40 -7.51 -16.58
N PRO A 39 12.56 -6.19 -16.84
CA PRO A 39 13.07 -5.27 -15.83
C PRO A 39 12.13 -5.23 -14.61
N PRO A 40 12.64 -4.86 -13.41
CA PRO A 40 11.79 -4.66 -12.26
C PRO A 40 10.66 -3.68 -12.56
N PHE A 41 9.48 -3.93 -12.00
CA PHE A 41 8.23 -3.23 -12.30
C PHE A 41 8.27 -1.74 -11.94
N ILE A 42 8.97 -1.39 -10.86
CA ILE A 42 8.96 -0.05 -10.25
C ILE A 42 9.80 1.02 -10.99
N PRO A 43 11.01 0.76 -11.51
CA PRO A 43 11.79 1.79 -12.21
C PRO A 43 11.21 2.22 -13.58
N ILE A 44 10.10 1.62 -14.03
CA ILE A 44 9.48 1.95 -15.32
C ILE A 44 8.71 3.28 -15.20
N PRO A 45 9.02 4.30 -16.03
CA PRO A 45 8.26 5.55 -16.03
C PRO A 45 6.76 5.33 -16.22
N GLY A 46 5.95 6.00 -15.41
CA GLY A 46 4.49 5.85 -15.43
C GLY A 46 3.94 4.75 -14.52
N VAL A 47 4.80 3.92 -13.91
CA VAL A 47 4.38 2.99 -12.87
C VAL A 47 4.30 3.71 -11.53
N LEU A 48 3.11 3.70 -10.93
CA LEU A 48 2.84 4.28 -9.62
C LEU A 48 2.49 3.17 -8.62
N ALA A 49 3.02 3.28 -7.41
CA ALA A 49 2.60 2.45 -6.30
C ALA A 49 1.90 3.29 -5.24
N PHE A 50 0.81 2.74 -4.71
CA PHE A 50 0.04 3.36 -3.65
C PHE A 50 -0.06 2.43 -2.45
N LEU A 51 0.15 2.98 -1.25
CA LEU A 51 -0.34 2.36 -0.03
C LEU A 51 -1.84 2.64 0.05
N ILE A 52 -2.64 1.59 0.22
CA ILE A 52 -4.08 1.66 0.36
C ILE A 52 -4.42 1.49 1.83
N TYR A 53 -5.18 2.43 2.40
CA TYR A 53 -5.74 2.32 3.73
C TYR A 53 -7.27 2.25 3.66
N VAL A 54 -7.82 1.18 4.23
CA VAL A 54 -9.26 0.90 4.33
C VAL A 54 -9.56 0.46 5.75
N ASP A 55 -10.28 1.30 6.50
CA ASP A 55 -10.59 1.04 7.93
C ASP A 55 -12.04 0.54 8.14
N TRP A 56 -12.91 0.72 7.14
CA TRP A 56 -14.36 0.63 7.35
C TRP A 56 -15.03 -0.65 6.84
N PHE A 57 -14.28 -1.73 6.62
CA PHE A 57 -14.86 -3.03 6.24
C PHE A 57 -15.27 -3.84 7.47
N ASN A 58 -16.51 -3.66 7.95
CA ASN A 58 -17.08 -4.58 8.92
C ASN A 58 -17.55 -5.86 8.21
N ALA A 59 -16.73 -6.91 8.23
CA ALA A 59 -17.03 -8.19 7.58
C ALA A 59 -18.18 -8.98 8.26
N HIS A 60 -18.57 -8.60 9.49
CA HIS A 60 -19.44 -9.42 10.34
C HIS A 60 -20.86 -8.87 10.53
N GLU A 61 -21.12 -7.60 10.19
CA GLU A 61 -22.45 -7.02 10.34
C GLU A 61 -23.15 -6.88 8.99
N LYS A 62 -24.38 -7.40 8.91
CA LYS A 62 -25.29 -7.16 7.80
C LYS A 62 -25.64 -5.68 7.79
N SER A 63 -24.88 -4.88 7.05
CA SER A 63 -25.18 -3.46 6.88
C SER A 63 -26.56 -3.31 6.22
N THR A 64 -27.55 -2.95 7.01
CA THR A 64 -28.88 -2.53 6.57
C THR A 64 -28.87 -1.10 6.04
N GLN A 65 -27.71 -0.44 5.99
CA GLN A 65 -27.58 0.93 5.52
C GLN A 65 -27.21 0.95 4.04
N LEU A 66 -28.21 1.30 3.24
CA LEU A 66 -28.12 1.88 1.89
C LEU A 66 -26.71 2.40 1.56
N ALA A 67 -26.03 1.69 0.64
CA ALA A 67 -24.97 2.22 -0.22
C ALA A 67 -24.10 3.32 0.40
N ARG A 68 -23.47 3.05 1.55
CA ARG A 68 -22.55 4.01 2.15
C ARG A 68 -21.29 4.06 1.30
N ILE A 69 -21.05 5.21 0.65
CA ILE A 69 -19.82 5.48 -0.09
C ILE A 69 -18.75 5.76 0.97
N GLU A 70 -17.88 4.78 1.22
CA GLU A 70 -16.77 4.93 2.16
C GLU A 70 -15.49 5.35 1.43
N PRO A 71 -14.73 6.30 1.99
CA PRO A 71 -13.49 6.75 1.39
C PRO A 71 -12.36 5.74 1.61
N ILE A 72 -11.61 5.47 0.55
CA ILE A 72 -10.33 4.78 0.52
C ILE A 72 -9.25 5.85 0.51
N MET A 73 -8.32 5.79 1.46
CA MET A 73 -7.14 6.64 1.42
C MET A 73 -6.02 5.95 0.64
N LEU A 74 -5.40 6.70 -0.25
CA LEU A 74 -4.28 6.26 -1.08
C LEU A 74 -3.09 7.20 -0.86
N ILE A 75 -1.91 6.63 -0.68
CA ILE A 75 -0.67 7.38 -0.47
C ILE A 75 0.32 6.97 -1.56
N CYS A 76 0.78 7.94 -2.37
CA CYS A 76 1.73 7.69 -3.45
C CYS A 76 3.15 7.46 -2.89
N LEU A 77 3.66 6.25 -3.07
CA LEU A 77 4.95 5.81 -2.53
C LEU A 77 6.13 6.23 -3.42
N ASN A 78 5.86 6.74 -4.63
CA ASN A 78 6.89 7.26 -5.54
C ASN A 78 7.45 8.62 -5.10
N LEU A 79 6.83 9.27 -4.12
CA LEU A 79 7.36 10.51 -3.54
C LEU A 79 8.51 10.20 -2.56
N PRO A 80 9.45 11.14 -2.35
CA PRO A 80 10.47 10.97 -1.32
C PRO A 80 9.85 10.74 0.07
N PRO A 81 10.47 9.94 0.96
CA PRO A 81 9.93 9.63 2.30
C PRO A 81 9.47 10.85 3.11
N SER A 82 10.16 11.98 2.98
CA SER A 82 9.83 13.25 3.65
C SER A 82 8.56 13.95 3.12
N LYS A 83 7.99 13.45 2.01
CA LYS A 83 6.81 13.99 1.32
C LYS A 83 5.63 13.04 1.36
N ILE A 84 5.85 11.72 1.44
CA ILE A 84 4.81 10.68 1.41
C ILE A 84 3.68 10.96 2.41
N LEU A 85 4.01 11.36 3.65
CA LEU A 85 3.03 11.54 4.74
C LEU A 85 2.47 12.95 4.88
N LYS A 86 2.71 13.82 3.89
CA LYS A 86 2.15 15.16 3.92
C LYS A 86 0.69 15.15 3.48
N GLN A 87 -0.13 15.94 4.16
CA GLN A 87 -1.58 15.98 3.91
C GLN A 87 -1.92 16.33 2.46
N GLU A 88 -1.14 17.19 1.80
CA GLU A 88 -1.34 17.54 0.39
C GLU A 88 -1.12 16.37 -0.60
N ASN A 89 -0.48 15.29 -0.14
CA ASN A 89 -0.16 14.12 -0.96
C ASN A 89 -1.07 12.92 -0.68
N PHE A 90 -2.14 13.13 0.10
CA PHE A 90 -3.15 12.10 0.35
C PHE A 90 -4.20 12.16 -0.75
N TYR A 91 -4.44 11.02 -1.39
CA TYR A 91 -5.49 10.87 -2.38
C TYR A 91 -6.66 10.14 -1.74
N VAL A 92 -7.88 10.59 -2.02
CA VAL A 92 -9.11 9.97 -1.52
C VAL A 92 -9.90 9.45 -2.71
N ALA A 93 -10.22 8.16 -2.68
CA ALA A 93 -11.08 7.52 -3.66
C ALA A 93 -12.36 7.01 -2.99
N GLY A 94 -13.49 7.00 -3.69
CA GLY A 94 -14.73 6.39 -3.22
C GLY A 94 -15.15 5.27 -4.15
N ILE A 95 -15.68 4.18 -3.60
CA ILE A 95 -16.33 3.14 -4.41
C ILE A 95 -17.83 3.45 -4.43
N ILE A 96 -18.35 3.72 -5.63
CA ILE A 96 -19.79 3.87 -5.85
C ILE A 96 -20.33 2.47 -6.19
N PRO A 97 -21.20 1.88 -5.35
CA PRO A 97 -21.78 0.58 -5.67
C PRO A 97 -22.64 0.71 -6.94
N GLY A 98 -22.54 -0.27 -7.84
CA GLY A 98 -23.35 -0.29 -9.06
C GLY A 98 -24.84 -0.24 -8.74
N SER A 99 -25.61 0.52 -9.52
CA SER A 99 -27.07 0.53 -9.39
C SER A 99 -27.59 -0.88 -9.64
N LYS A 100 -28.43 -1.41 -8.75
CA LYS A 100 -29.27 -2.57 -9.09
C LYS A 100 -30.15 -2.14 -10.25
N GLU A 101 -29.87 -2.62 -11.46
CA GLU A 101 -30.83 -2.55 -12.54
C GLU A 101 -32.15 -3.17 -12.05
N SER A 102 -33.23 -2.42 -12.18
CA SER A 102 -34.57 -2.88 -11.87
C SER A 102 -34.90 -4.03 -12.83
N THR A 103 -34.81 -5.27 -12.35
CA THR A 103 -35.43 -6.41 -13.03
C THR A 103 -36.94 -6.24 -12.91
N ALA A 104 -37.50 -5.39 -13.77
CA ALA A 104 -38.91 -5.38 -14.09
C ALA A 104 -39.07 -6.12 -15.41
N LEU A 105 -39.23 -7.45 -15.31
CA LEU A 105 -39.87 -8.30 -16.31
C LEU A 105 -40.73 -9.32 -15.56
#